data_AF-A0A5E6NVY2-F1
#
_entry.id   AF-A0A5E6NVY2-F1
#
_cell.length_a   1.000
_cell.length_b   1.000
_cell.length_c   1.000
_cell.angle_alpha   90.00
_cell.angle_beta   90.00
_cell.angle_gamma   90.00
#
_symmetry.space_group_name_H-M   'P 1'
#
loop_
_entity.id
_entity.type
_entity.pdbx_description
1 polymer ?
#
loop_
_entity_poly.entity_id
_entity_poly.type
_entity_poly.pdbx_seq_one_letter_code
_entity_poly.pdbx_strand_id
1 'polypeptide(L)' 'MNSQDLMKSIIQRVATGPDLSKDIAFEEARDGMQAILRGEIDDVRSAIF' A
#
# COMPACT_ATOMS: atom_id res chain seq x y z
N MET A 1 -2.83 -6.98 -11.14
CA MET A 1 -2.38 -7.30 -9.77
C MET A 1 -3.61 -7.23 -8.87
N ASN A 2 -3.83 -8.17 -7.95
CA ASN A 2 -4.97 -8.06 -7.03
C ASN A 2 -4.65 -7.01 -5.94
N SER A 3 -5.66 -6.60 -5.17
CA SER A 3 -5.51 -5.56 -4.14
C SER A 3 -4.49 -5.92 -3.06
N GLN A 4 -4.37 -7.20 -2.72
CA GLN A 4 -3.42 -7.71 -1.72
C GLN A 4 -1.96 -7.56 -2.19
N ASP A 5 -1.70 -7.91 -3.45
CA ASP A 5 -0.38 -7.79 -4.07
C ASP A 5 0.01 -6.32 -4.28
N LEU A 6 -0.96 -5.45 -4.62
CA LEU A 6 -0.76 -4.00 -4.69
C LEU A 6 -0.34 -3.43 -3.34
N MET A 7 -1.10 -3.74 -2.30
CA MET A 7 -0.82 -3.27 -0.94
C MET A 7 0.57 -3.70 -0.48
N LYS A 8 0.93 -4.96 -0.72
CA LYS A 8 2.26 -5.48 -0.40
C LYS A 8 3.37 -4.73 -1.14
N SER A 9 3.19 -4.48 -2.44
CA SER A 9 4.16 -3.75 -3.27
C SER A 9 4.34 -2.30 -2.82
N ILE A 10 3.25 -1.63 -2.39
CA ILE A 10 3.32 -0.28 -1.83
C ILE A 10 4.12 -0.30 -0.53
N ILE A 11 3.69 -1.09 0.46
CA ILE A 11 4.34 -1.15 1.78
C ILE A 11 5.84 -1.46 1.64
N GLN A 12 6.21 -2.42 0.79
CA GLN A 12 7.62 -2.75 0.56
C GLN A 12 8.45 -1.59 -0.03
N ARG A 13 7.84 -0.67 -0.77
CA ARG A 13 8.54 0.49 -1.34
C ARG A 13 8.61 1.66 -0.37
N VAL A 14 7.59 1.89 0.45
CA VAL A 14 7.60 2.99 1.42
C VAL A 14 8.30 2.62 2.73
N ALA A 15 8.27 1.35 3.15
CA ALA A 15 8.80 0.89 4.44
C ALA A 15 10.27 0.38 4.38
N THR A 16 11.02 0.64 3.32
CA THR A 16 12.43 0.20 3.16
C THR A 16 13.46 1.04 3.95
N GLY A 17 13.02 2.05 4.71
CA GLY A 17 13.88 2.90 5.54
C GLY A 17 14.17 4.27 4.90
N PRO A 18 14.72 5.23 5.66
CA PRO A 18 14.79 6.65 5.28
C PRO A 18 15.53 6.91 3.96
N ASP A 19 16.56 6.12 3.65
CA ASP A 19 17.37 6.30 2.45
C ASP A 19 16.88 5.48 1.23
N LEU A 20 16.01 4.48 1.45
CA LEU A 20 15.56 3.53 0.43
C LEU A 20 14.05 3.59 0.18
N SER A 21 13.31 4.40 0.94
CA SER A 21 11.90 4.64 0.75
C SER A 21 11.68 5.32 -0.60
N LYS A 22 10.69 4.83 -1.35
CA LYS A 22 10.29 5.40 -2.64
C LYS A 22 8.91 5.97 -2.54
N ASP A 23 8.72 7.13 -3.15
CA ASP A 23 7.39 7.66 -3.43
C ASP A 23 6.61 6.66 -4.29
N ILE A 24 5.32 6.56 -4.00
CA ILE A 24 4.36 5.84 -4.83
C ILE A 24 3.60 6.82 -5.70
N ALA A 25 3.16 6.38 -6.87
CA ALA A 25 2.34 7.24 -7.72
C ALA A 25 0.99 7.52 -7.03
N PHE A 26 0.40 8.68 -7.31
CA PHE A 26 -0.92 9.04 -6.76
C PHE A 26 -1.99 7.99 -7.06
N GLU A 27 -1.96 7.39 -8.25
CA GLU A 27 -2.90 6.33 -8.62
C GLU A 27 -2.75 5.08 -7.75
N GLU A 28 -1.51 4.71 -7.39
CA GLU A 28 -1.27 3.58 -6.49
C GLU A 28 -1.77 3.87 -5.08
N ALA A 29 -1.56 5.09 -4.59
CA ALA A 29 -2.10 5.54 -3.30
C ALA A 29 -3.63 5.53 -3.28
N ARG A 30 -4.26 6.04 -4.34
CA ARG A 30 -5.73 6.02 -4.53
C ARG A 30 -6.27 4.60 -4.52
N ASP A 31 -5.66 3.72 -5.33
CA ASP A 31 -6.14 2.35 -5.50
C ASP A 31 -5.95 1.52 -4.21
N GLY A 32 -4.83 1.74 -3.50
CA GLY A 32 -4.60 1.18 -2.16
C GLY A 32 -5.64 1.62 -1.13
N MET A 33 -5.94 2.93 -1.07
CA MET A 33 -6.96 3.47 -0.18
C MET A 33 -8.35 2.91 -0.49
N GLN A 34 -8.71 2.80 -1.78
CA GLN A 34 -9.99 2.22 -2.16
C GLN A 34 -10.11 0.74 -1.75
N ALA A 35 -9.03 -0.03 -1.83
CA ALA A 35 -9.03 -1.42 -1.38
C ALA A 35 -9.28 -1.55 0.14
N ILE A 36 -8.70 -0.64 0.95
CA ILE A 36 -8.98 -0.56 2.39
C ILE A 36 -10.46 -0.26 2.62
N LEU A 37 -11.02 0.76 1.96
CA LEU A 37 -12.42 1.15 2.11
C LEU A 37 -13.41 0.07 1.64
N ARG A 38 -13.02 -0.78 0.69
CA ARG A 38 -13.82 -1.94 0.25
C ARG A 38 -13.72 -3.15 1.18
N GLY A 39 -12.88 -3.09 2.22
CA GLY A 39 -12.65 -4.23 3.13
C GLY A 39 -11.85 -5.37 2.50
N GLU A 40 -11.07 -5.08 1.46
CA GLU A 40 -10.28 -6.08 0.73
C GLU A 40 -8.90 -6.33 1.36
N ILE A 41 -8.48 -5.47 2.30
CA ILE A 41 -7.19 -5.49 2.99
C ILE A 41 -7.41 -5.73 4.49
N ASP A 42 -6.54 -6.52 5.12
CA ASP A 42 -6.61 -6.79 6.56
C ASP A 42 -6.22 -5.56 7.40
N ASP A 43 -6.70 -5.52 8.65
CA ASP A 43 -6.50 -4.40 9.56
C ASP A 43 -5.02 -4.07 9.80
N VAL A 44 -4.14 -5.09 9.84
CA VAL A 44 -2.72 -4.90 10.10
C VAL A 44 -2.05 -4.18 8.94
N ARG A 45 -2.27 -4.64 7.70
CA ARG A 45 -1.72 -3.96 6.51
C ARG A 45 -2.32 -2.59 6.29
N SER A 46 -3.61 -2.43 6.59
CA SER A 46 -4.29 -1.13 6.48
C SER A 46 -3.71 -0.09 7.44
N ALA A 47 -3.24 -0.51 8.61
CA ALA A 47 -2.61 0.38 9.58
C ALA A 47 -1.14 0.73 9.25
N ILE A 48 -0.47 -0.07 8.42
CA ILE A 48 0.92 0.17 7.98
C ILE A 48 0.96 1.11 6.76
N PHE A 49 -0.03 0.98 5.87
CA PHE A 49 -0.22 1.84 4.71
C PHE A 49 -0.51 3.28 5.12
#